data_AF-Q647P6-F1
#
_entry.id   AF-Q647P6-F1
#
_cell.length_a   1.000
_cell.length_b   1.000
_cell.length_c   1.000
_cell.angle_alpha   90.00
_cell.angle_beta   90.00
_cell.angle_gamma   90.00
#
_symmetry.space_group_name_H-M   'P 1'
#
loop_
_entity.id
_entity.type
_entity.pdbx_description
1 polymer ?
#
loop_
_entity_poly.entity_id
_entity_poly.type
_entity_poly.pdbx_seq_one_letter_code
_entity_poly.pdbx_strand_id
1 'polypeptide(L)' 'MNKKRGILLGIALTLLFTGIAIATSSASSDIGIIAFDQNPAGSDKGNEWVTLYNPSNGSVEIGNWTLETGDGTI' A
#
# COMPACT_ATOMS: atom_id res chain seq x y z
N MET A 1 -28.70 -38.20 21.71
CA MET A 1 -27.35 -37.62 21.56
C MET A 1 -26.66 -37.64 22.92
N ASN A 2 -25.41 -38.12 23.03
CA ASN A 2 -24.75 -38.18 24.34
C ASN A 2 -24.19 -36.79 24.71
N LYS A 3 -24.20 -36.46 26.01
CA LYS A 3 -23.84 -35.13 26.53
C LYS A 3 -22.43 -34.67 26.08
N LYS A 4 -21.52 -35.64 25.88
CA LYS A 4 -20.16 -35.44 25.37
C LYS A 4 -20.10 -35.05 23.89
N ARG A 5 -20.95 -35.62 23.02
CA ARG A 5 -21.07 -35.20 21.60
C ARG A 5 -21.70 -33.82 21.45
N GLY A 6 -22.65 -33.47 22.33
CA GLY A 6 -23.23 -32.12 22.35
C GLY A 6 -22.21 -31.02 22.68
N ILE A 7 -21.32 -31.27 23.64
CA ILE A 7 -20.25 -30.33 24.02
C ILE A 7 -19.20 -30.20 22.91
N LEU A 8 -18.76 -31.31 22.30
CA LEU A 8 -17.79 -31.27 21.20
C LEU A 8 -18.33 -30.49 19.98
N LEU A 9 -19.61 -30.69 19.64
CA LEU A 9 -20.26 -29.96 18.55
C LEU A 9 -20.42 -28.47 18.86
N GLY A 10 -20.69 -28.10 20.12
CA GLY A 10 -20.76 -26.70 20.55
C GLY A 10 -19.42 -25.98 20.42
N ILE A 11 -18.32 -26.61 20.84
CA ILE A 11 -16.96 -26.06 20.75
C ILE A 11 -16.53 -25.89 19.29
N ALA A 12 -16.78 -26.90 18.44
CA ALA A 12 -16.50 -26.84 17.01
C ALA A 12 -17.31 -25.74 16.31
N LEU A 13 -18.56 -25.51 16.72
CA LEU A 13 -19.41 -24.47 16.17
C LEU A 13 -18.95 -23.07 16.60
N THR A 14 -18.54 -22.87 17.85
CA THR A 14 -17.97 -21.59 18.31
C THR A 14 -16.65 -21.24 17.61
N LEU A 15 -15.78 -22.22 17.36
CA LEU A 15 -14.54 -21.99 16.61
C LEU A 15 -14.80 -21.63 15.13
N LEU A 16 -15.89 -22.14 14.56
CA LEU A 16 -16.34 -21.82 13.19
C LEU A 16 -16.83 -20.36 13.07
N PHE A 17 -17.42 -19.80 14.12
CA PHE A 17 -17.92 -18.42 14.14
C PHE A 17 -16.89 -17.37 14.57
N THR A 18 -15.82 -17.79 15.26
CA THR A 18 -14.65 -16.93 15.55
C THR A 18 -13.61 -16.93 14.43
N GLY A 19 -13.96 -17.44 13.25
CA GLY A 19 -13.18 -17.30 12.02
C GLY A 19 -13.03 -15.83 11.63
N ILE A 20 -12.15 -15.16 12.37
CA ILE A 20 -11.35 -13.99 12.03
C ILE A 20 -11.70 -13.45 10.65
N ALA A 21 -12.53 -12.41 10.63
CA ALA A 21 -12.56 -11.47 9.52
C ALA A 21 -11.19 -10.81 9.50
N ILE A 22 -10.25 -11.39 8.72
CA ILE A 22 -9.03 -10.69 8.35
C ILE A 22 -9.50 -9.57 7.44
N ALA A 23 -9.72 -8.40 8.01
CA ALA A 23 -9.85 -7.19 7.22
C ALA A 23 -8.51 -7.02 6.51
N THR A 24 -8.42 -7.47 5.26
CA THR A 24 -7.32 -7.09 4.39
C THR A 24 -7.43 -5.60 4.22
N SER A 25 -6.58 -4.84 4.92
CA SER A 25 -6.42 -3.42 4.66
C SER A 25 -6.00 -3.32 3.19
N SER A 26 -6.89 -2.85 2.32
CA SER A 26 -6.46 -2.31 1.04
C SER A 26 -5.66 -1.05 1.36
N ALA A 27 -4.35 -1.22 1.53
CA ALA A 27 -3.44 -0.10 1.41
C ALA A 27 -3.66 0.46 0.01
N SER A 28 -3.97 1.75 -0.10
CA SER A 28 -3.88 2.43 -1.39
C SER A 28 -2.42 2.26 -1.84
N SER A 29 -2.24 1.64 -3.00
CA SER A 29 -0.94 1.43 -3.63
C SER A 29 -0.50 2.66 -4.42
N ASP A 30 -0.95 3.84 -4.02
CA ASP A 30 -0.67 5.06 -4.76
C ASP A 30 0.71 5.57 -4.32
N ILE A 31 1.63 5.64 -5.29
CA ILE A 31 2.91 6.34 -5.11
C ILE A 31 2.63 7.84 -5.07
N GLY A 32 3.11 8.51 -4.02
CA GLY A 32 2.96 9.96 -3.86
C GLY A 32 4.21 10.71 -4.33
N ILE A 33 4.01 11.87 -4.95
CA ILE A 33 5.06 12.90 -5.09
C ILE A 33 5.06 13.72 -3.81
N ILE A 34 6.17 13.73 -3.06
CA ILE A 34 6.25 14.42 -1.76
C ILE A 34 7.15 15.66 -1.76
N ALA A 35 8.01 15.79 -2.77
CA ALA A 35 8.84 16.97 -2.98
C ALA A 35 9.34 17.00 -4.43
N PHE A 36 9.61 18.18 -4.95
CA PHE A 36 10.23 18.39 -6.26
C PHE A 36 10.88 19.78 -6.32
N ASP A 37 11.85 19.94 -7.22
CA ASP A 37 12.38 21.25 -7.62
C ASP A 37 12.72 21.21 -9.12
N GLN A 38 12.00 22.00 -9.91
CA GLN A 38 12.17 22.10 -11.36
C GLN A 38 13.19 23.17 -11.76
N ASN A 39 13.71 23.96 -10.82
CA ASN A 39 14.78 24.93 -11.10
C ASN A 39 15.64 25.15 -9.85
N PRO A 40 16.36 24.12 -9.39
CA PRO A 40 17.15 24.21 -8.18
C PRO A 40 18.25 25.27 -8.30
N ALA A 41 18.51 25.96 -7.19
CA ALA A 41 19.53 26.99 -7.11
C ALA A 41 20.84 26.44 -6.50
N GLY A 42 21.89 27.24 -6.56
CA GLY A 42 23.16 26.93 -5.87
C GLY A 42 23.89 25.74 -6.48
N SER A 43 24.35 24.82 -5.62
CA SER A 43 25.13 23.63 -6.03
C SER A 43 24.33 22.65 -6.89
N ASP A 44 23.01 22.65 -6.77
CA ASP A 44 22.12 21.74 -7.50
C ASP A 44 21.61 22.34 -8.81
N LYS A 45 22.11 23.52 -9.20
CA LYS A 45 21.68 24.21 -10.43
C LYS A 45 21.79 23.30 -11.66
N GLY A 46 20.66 23.15 -12.36
CA GLY A 46 20.54 22.31 -13.56
C GLY A 46 20.24 20.83 -13.28
N ASN A 47 20.13 20.43 -12.01
CA ASN A 47 19.78 19.07 -11.61
C ASN A 47 18.35 19.04 -11.07
N GLU A 48 17.36 19.10 -11.95
CA GLU A 48 15.94 18.97 -11.58
C GLU A 48 15.67 17.63 -10.91
N TRP A 49 14.75 17.62 -9.94
CA TRP A 49 14.45 16.40 -9.18
C TRP A 49 13.01 16.32 -8.70
N VAL A 50 12.57 15.09 -8.45
CA VAL A 50 11.31 14.75 -7.79
C VAL A 50 11.55 13.62 -6.79
N THR A 51 10.83 13.63 -5.68
CA THR A 51 10.84 12.56 -4.66
C THR A 51 9.52 11.81 -4.71
N LEU A 52 9.61 10.51 -5.02
CA LEU A 52 8.50 9.57 -4.99
C LEU A 52 8.50 8.79 -3.67
N TYR A 53 7.33 8.63 -3.06
CA TYR A 53 7.12 7.88 -1.83
C TYR A 53 6.13 6.75 -2.04
N ASN A 54 6.54 5.54 -1.70
CA ASN A 54 5.68 4.37 -1.62
C ASN A 54 5.23 4.17 -0.17
N PRO A 55 3.97 4.44 0.20
CA PRO A 55 3.47 4.23 1.55
C PRO A 55 3.17 2.76 1.89
N SER A 56 3.24 1.85 0.90
CA SER A 56 2.93 0.44 1.09
C SER A 56 4.14 -0.36 1.58
N ASN A 57 3.85 -1.55 2.12
CA ASN A 57 4.88 -2.52 2.53
C ASN A 57 5.37 -3.41 1.36
N GLY A 58 4.89 -3.16 0.13
CA GLY A 58 5.22 -3.95 -1.06
C GLY A 58 6.02 -3.14 -2.07
N SER A 59 6.71 -3.83 -2.98
CA SER A 59 7.39 -3.20 -4.11
C SER A 59 6.38 -2.73 -5.16
N VAL A 60 6.66 -1.60 -5.81
CA VAL A 60 5.89 -1.07 -6.93
C VAL A 60 6.81 -1.00 -8.16
N GLU A 61 6.34 -1.54 -9.29
CA GLU A 61 7.03 -1.49 -10.57
C GLU A 61 6.73 -0.15 -11.28
N ILE A 62 7.78 0.58 -11.64
CA ILE A 62 7.68 1.92 -12.23
C ILE A 62 8.32 2.03 -13.62
N GLY A 63 8.80 0.92 -14.21
CA GLY A 63 9.57 0.94 -15.46
C GLY A 63 8.85 1.53 -16.69
N ASN A 64 7.52 1.69 -16.64
CA ASN A 64 6.72 2.30 -17.71
C ASN A 64 5.96 3.57 -17.25
N TRP A 65 6.38 4.19 -16.15
CA TRP A 65 5.79 5.44 -15.69
C TRP A 65 6.41 6.63 -16.42
N THR A 66 5.59 7.65 -16.66
CA THR A 66 6.04 8.95 -17.19
C THR A 66 5.87 10.00 -16.10
N LEU A 67 6.87 10.87 -15.97
CA LEU A 67 6.77 12.10 -15.18
C LEU A 67 6.53 13.26 -16.16
N GLU A 68 5.44 13.99 -15.95
CA GLU A 68 5.07 15.12 -16.79
C GLU A 68 4.93 16.37 -15.94
N THR A 69 5.29 17.50 -16.54
CA THR A 69 5.10 18.82 -15.94
C THR A 69 4.09 19.59 -16.78
N GLY A 70 3.43 20.60 -16.21
CA GLY A 70 2.45 21.40 -16.95
C GLY A 70 3.03 22.13 -18.17
N ASP A 71 4.35 22.28 -18.22
CA ASP A 71 5.08 22.97 -19.28
C ASP A 71 5.62 22.01 -20.37
N GLY A 72 5.36 20.69 -20.24
CA GLY A 72 5.75 19.65 -21.19
C GLY A 72 6.21 18.33 -20.53
N THR A 73 6.35 17.28 -21.34
CA THR A 73 6.98 15.99 -20.98
C THR A 73 8.49 16.20 -20.85
N ILE A 74 9.09 15.75 -19.74
CA ILE A 74 10.54 15.79 -19.51
C ILE A 74 11.26 14.82 -20.46
#